data_AF-A0A2Z4ZIC0-F1
#
_entry.id   AF-A0A2Z4ZIC0-F1
#
_cell.length_a   1.000
_cell.length_b   1.000
_cell.length_c   1.000
_cell.angle_alpha   90.00
_cell.angle_beta   90.00
_cell.angle_gamma   90.00
#
_symmetry.space_group_name_H-M   'P 1'
#
loop_
_entity.id
_entity.type
_entity.pdbx_description
1 polymer ?
#
loop_
_entity_poly.entity_id
_entity_poly.type
_entity_poly.pdbx_seq_one_letter_code
_entity_poly.pdbx_strand_id
1 'polypeptide(L)'
;MKWGALIGLVLCCAVAQAEEHGVKVVAQGRLQFKGGAMTVAVSPPPASIQRVLIILHGRLRNADTYLHSAEKAAGQAGQQGTTLIIAPQFLNEQDVTRHTLPNELLRWRGNDWMAGGLSTGPNPVSSFQVLDDIVARVSDRQQFPEVKEIVIAGHSGGAQVVQRYALLARGQYRIEPRFVIANPSSYAYFDAQRPMAFDAASCPGFNRWKYGLQDLPAYAGGQTPARLEENYVKRDIVYLLGQQDIDPEHPALDKGCEAQTQGAYRLLRGHFFFDYLTRRHPEGLNQQLIEVPGVGHDGDGMFNSPEGLKVLFGQ
;
A
#
# COMPACT_ATOMS: atom_id res chain seq x y z
N MET A 1 -33.63 -38.57 -42.68
CA MET A 1 -32.85 -38.57 -41.42
C MET A 1 -32.18 -37.21 -41.26
N LYS A 2 -32.68 -36.37 -40.35
CA LYS A 2 -32.10 -35.04 -40.05
C LYS A 2 -31.16 -35.21 -38.85
N TRP A 3 -29.88 -34.91 -39.01
CA TRP A 3 -28.94 -34.80 -37.90
C TRP A 3 -28.82 -33.33 -37.53
N GLY A 4 -29.31 -32.97 -36.34
CA GLY A 4 -29.18 -31.63 -35.76
C GLY A 4 -27.88 -31.53 -34.98
N ALA A 5 -27.08 -30.50 -35.25
CA ALA A 5 -25.90 -30.16 -34.47
C ALA A 5 -26.33 -29.41 -33.20
N LEU A 6 -25.96 -29.92 -32.02
CA LEU A 6 -26.03 -29.17 -30.76
C LEU A 6 -24.79 -28.27 -30.66
N ILE A 7 -25.00 -26.95 -30.65
CA ILE A 7 -23.99 -25.97 -30.26
C ILE A 7 -24.09 -25.82 -28.74
N GLY A 8 -23.07 -26.27 -28.02
CA GLY A 8 -22.94 -26.05 -26.58
C GLY A 8 -22.58 -24.59 -26.30
N LEU A 9 -23.47 -23.88 -25.61
CA LEU A 9 -23.22 -22.53 -25.11
C LEU A 9 -22.33 -22.63 -23.87
N VAL A 10 -21.04 -22.29 -24.00
CA VAL A 10 -20.16 -22.10 -22.84
C VAL A 10 -20.49 -20.73 -22.25
N LEU A 11 -21.21 -20.70 -21.13
CA LEU A 11 -21.31 -19.51 -20.31
C LEU A 11 -19.95 -19.25 -19.65
N CYS A 12 -19.15 -18.39 -20.25
CA CYS A 12 -18.08 -17.70 -19.52
C CYS A 12 -18.74 -16.77 -18.50
N CYS A 13 -18.70 -17.14 -17.22
CA CYS A 13 -18.92 -16.22 -16.11
C CYS A 13 -17.80 -15.17 -16.13
N ALA A 14 -18.02 -14.08 -16.86
CA ALA A 14 -17.22 -12.88 -16.72
C ALA A 14 -17.49 -12.32 -15.31
N VAL A 15 -16.50 -12.45 -14.42
CA VAL A 15 -16.48 -11.69 -13.18
C VAL A 15 -16.42 -10.22 -13.59
N ALA A 16 -17.54 -9.51 -13.46
CA ALA A 16 -17.61 -8.08 -13.72
C ALA A 16 -16.74 -7.35 -12.68
N GLN A 17 -15.45 -7.16 -13.01
CA GLN A 17 -14.64 -6.17 -12.34
C GLN A 17 -15.24 -4.81 -12.71
N ALA A 18 -15.73 -4.07 -11.71
CA ALA A 18 -16.15 -2.68 -11.90
C ALA A 18 -15.05 -1.94 -12.68
N GLU A 19 -15.43 -1.30 -13.80
CA GLU A 19 -14.49 -0.63 -14.72
C GLU A 19 -13.49 0.19 -13.93
N GLU A 20 -12.24 -0.26 -13.91
CA GLU A 20 -11.18 0.48 -13.26
C GLU A 20 -10.82 1.63 -14.19
N HIS A 21 -11.48 2.77 -14.02
CA HIS A 21 -11.25 3.93 -14.88
C HIS A 21 -9.76 4.28 -14.80
N GLY A 22 -9.09 4.41 -15.95
CA GLY A 22 -7.68 4.82 -16.00
C GLY A 22 -7.47 6.11 -15.20
N VAL A 23 -6.27 6.35 -14.71
CA VAL A 23 -5.96 7.49 -13.85
C VAL A 23 -6.37 8.81 -14.50
N LYS A 24 -6.88 9.76 -13.71
CA LYS A 24 -7.31 11.07 -14.24
C LYS A 24 -6.12 11.96 -14.62
N VAL A 25 -5.10 11.98 -13.77
CA VAL A 25 -3.91 12.82 -13.91
C VAL A 25 -2.68 11.95 -13.79
N VAL A 26 -1.77 12.09 -14.77
CA VAL A 26 -0.44 11.49 -14.70
C VAL A 26 0.52 12.55 -14.16
N ALA A 27 1.23 12.22 -13.08
CA ALA A 27 2.18 13.13 -12.47
C ALA A 27 3.31 13.47 -13.46
N GLN A 28 3.79 14.71 -13.43
CA GLN A 28 4.78 15.21 -14.39
C GLN A 28 6.23 14.86 -13.99
N GLY A 29 6.48 14.66 -12.69
CA GLY A 29 7.81 14.28 -12.20
C GLY A 29 8.22 12.89 -12.68
N ARG A 30 9.53 12.67 -12.78
CA ARG A 30 10.13 11.38 -13.16
C ARG A 30 11.24 11.02 -12.19
N LEU A 31 11.18 9.79 -11.67
CA LEU A 31 12.32 9.18 -10.98
C LEU A 31 12.84 8.03 -11.82
N GLN A 32 14.14 8.05 -12.07
CA GLN A 32 14.81 6.97 -12.80
C GLN A 32 15.21 5.85 -11.85
N PHE A 33 14.90 4.62 -12.26
CA PHE A 33 15.25 3.37 -11.60
C PHE A 33 15.85 2.40 -12.61
N LYS A 34 16.46 1.33 -12.13
CA LYS A 34 17.07 0.30 -13.00
C LYS A 34 16.05 -0.35 -13.95
N GLY A 35 14.78 -0.42 -13.53
CA GLY A 35 13.67 -0.98 -14.32
C GLY A 35 13.03 -0.02 -15.33
N GLY A 36 13.34 1.27 -15.27
CA GLY A 36 12.67 2.31 -16.04
C GLY A 36 12.35 3.55 -15.22
N ALA A 37 11.57 4.45 -15.80
CA ALA A 37 11.15 5.69 -15.15
C ALA A 37 9.82 5.50 -14.44
N MET A 38 9.66 6.03 -13.22
CA MET A 38 8.37 6.12 -12.56
C MET A 38 7.86 7.55 -12.62
N THR A 39 6.55 7.70 -12.83
CA THR A 39 5.85 8.96 -12.60
C THR A 39 5.76 9.26 -11.11
N VAL A 40 6.11 10.48 -10.70
CA VAL A 40 6.08 10.89 -9.30
C VAL A 40 5.52 12.30 -9.20
N ALA A 41 4.73 12.56 -8.16
CA ALA A 41 4.43 13.93 -7.73
C ALA A 41 5.33 14.24 -6.52
N VAL A 42 5.99 15.40 -6.52
CA VAL A 42 6.94 15.80 -5.48
C VAL A 42 6.60 17.22 -5.06
N SER A 43 6.65 17.51 -3.76
CA SER A 43 6.41 18.86 -3.26
C SER A 43 7.48 19.82 -3.77
N PRO A 44 7.24 21.15 -3.72
CA PRO A 44 8.32 22.12 -3.79
C PRO A 44 9.43 21.77 -2.79
N PRO A 45 10.71 22.01 -3.14
CA PRO A 45 11.81 21.70 -2.24
C PRO A 45 11.72 22.58 -0.98
N PRO A 46 11.80 21.99 0.23
CA PRO A 46 11.86 22.76 1.47
C PRO A 46 13.22 23.46 1.62
N ALA A 47 13.33 24.39 2.57
CA ALA A 47 14.58 25.11 2.84
C ALA A 47 15.70 24.17 3.35
N SER A 48 15.32 23.11 4.06
CA SER A 48 16.18 22.03 4.54
C SER A 48 15.38 20.73 4.47
N ILE A 49 15.99 19.60 4.09
CA ILE A 49 15.30 18.31 4.02
C ILE A 49 15.69 17.49 5.25
N GLN A 50 14.86 17.54 6.30
CA GLN A 50 15.05 16.78 7.54
C GLN A 50 14.14 15.57 7.61
N ARG A 51 12.92 15.69 7.07
CA ARG A 51 11.96 14.60 6.94
C ARG A 51 11.67 14.33 5.47
N VAL A 52 11.56 13.06 5.12
CA VAL A 52 10.97 12.65 3.85
C VAL A 52 9.68 11.89 4.11
N LEU A 53 8.57 12.40 3.60
CA LEU A 53 7.27 11.73 3.62
C LEU A 53 7.00 11.10 2.25
N ILE A 54 7.03 9.77 2.19
CA ILE A 54 6.61 8.99 1.03
C ILE A 54 5.13 8.65 1.20
N ILE A 55 4.25 9.27 0.40
CA ILE A 55 2.79 9.14 0.52
C ILE A 55 2.21 8.32 -0.64
N LEU A 56 1.55 7.21 -0.32
CA LEU A 56 1.02 6.26 -1.29
C LEU A 56 -0.49 6.39 -1.47
N HIS A 57 -0.88 6.59 -2.73
CA HIS A 57 -2.27 6.69 -3.15
C HIS A 57 -3.04 5.37 -3.00
N GLY A 58 -4.37 5.46 -2.97
CA GLY A 58 -5.26 4.31 -3.07
C GLY A 58 -5.33 3.69 -4.48
N ARG A 59 -6.31 2.81 -4.71
CA ARG A 59 -6.50 2.11 -6.00
C ARG A 59 -6.69 3.03 -7.22
N LEU A 60 -7.10 4.28 -7.01
CA LEU A 60 -7.34 5.27 -8.07
C LEU A 60 -6.07 5.85 -8.69
N ARG A 61 -4.90 5.53 -8.14
CA ARG A 61 -3.60 5.95 -8.68
C ARG A 61 -3.40 7.47 -8.76
N ASN A 62 -4.16 8.24 -7.97
CA ASN A 62 -4.18 9.70 -7.94
C ASN A 62 -3.09 10.27 -7.02
N ALA A 63 -1.83 10.04 -7.37
CA ALA A 63 -0.66 10.48 -6.60
C ALA A 63 -0.64 12.00 -6.34
N ASP A 64 -1.09 12.79 -7.30
CA ASP A 64 -1.23 14.25 -7.19
C ASP A 64 -2.18 14.64 -6.04
N THR A 65 -3.33 13.97 -5.91
CA THR A 65 -4.27 14.23 -4.81
C THR A 65 -3.63 13.96 -3.45
N TYR A 66 -2.87 12.86 -3.33
CA TYR A 66 -2.18 12.50 -2.10
C TYR A 66 -1.00 13.42 -1.78
N LEU A 67 -0.31 13.95 -2.79
CA LEU A 67 0.69 14.99 -2.60
C LEU A 67 0.06 16.23 -1.97
N HIS A 68 -1.00 16.79 -2.57
CA HIS A 68 -1.63 18.01 -2.04
C HIS A 68 -2.18 17.81 -0.63
N SER A 69 -2.75 16.63 -0.35
CA SER A 69 -3.23 16.29 0.99
C SER A 69 -2.10 16.26 2.02
N ALA A 70 -0.95 15.68 1.66
CA ALA A 70 0.23 15.65 2.52
C ALA A 70 0.88 17.05 2.67
N GLU A 71 0.87 17.88 1.63
CA GLU A 71 1.36 19.27 1.70
C GLU A 71 0.51 20.13 2.64
N LYS A 72 -0.82 19.95 2.60
CA LYS A 72 -1.76 20.55 3.53
C LYS A 72 -1.48 20.09 4.97
N ALA A 73 -1.32 18.78 5.18
CA ALA A 73 -1.01 18.21 6.48
C ALA A 73 0.33 18.75 7.03
N ALA A 74 1.38 18.80 6.20
CA ALA A 74 2.66 19.40 6.57
C ALA A 74 2.51 20.88 6.93
N GLY A 75 1.62 21.62 6.25
CA GLY A 75 1.34 23.03 6.54
C GLY A 75 0.65 23.21 7.88
N GLN A 76 -0.36 22.39 8.16
CA GLN A 76 -1.07 22.37 9.44
C GLN A 76 -0.15 22.03 10.62
N ALA A 77 0.82 21.13 10.41
CA ALA A 77 1.84 20.78 11.41
C ALA A 77 3.03 21.77 11.46
N GLY A 78 3.06 22.81 10.62
CA GLY A 78 4.20 23.73 10.54
C GLY A 78 5.52 23.06 10.12
N GLN A 79 5.46 21.95 9.36
CA GLN A 79 6.60 21.14 8.92
C GLN A 79 6.96 21.30 7.44
N GLN A 80 6.26 22.17 6.70
CA GLN A 80 6.53 22.41 5.26
C GLN A 80 7.98 22.85 4.99
N GLY A 81 8.58 23.65 5.88
CA GLY A 81 9.94 24.16 5.71
C GLY A 81 11.05 23.11 5.86
N THR A 82 10.72 21.91 6.35
CA THR A 82 11.68 20.85 6.68
C THR A 82 11.34 19.48 6.10
N THR A 83 10.22 19.36 5.37
CA THR A 83 9.70 18.09 4.86
C THR A 83 9.66 18.07 3.34
N LEU A 84 10.35 17.09 2.74
CA LEU A 84 10.16 16.75 1.33
C LEU A 84 9.05 15.69 1.23
N ILE A 85 8.05 15.93 0.39
CA ILE A 85 6.96 14.97 0.15
C ILE A 85 7.13 14.35 -1.23
N ILE A 86 7.11 13.02 -1.28
CA ILE A 86 7.23 12.23 -2.51
C ILE A 86 5.99 11.35 -2.61
N ALA A 87 5.23 11.48 -3.68
CA ALA A 87 4.09 10.64 -4.01
C ALA A 87 4.37 9.82 -5.28
N PRO A 88 4.94 8.60 -5.14
CA PRO A 88 5.03 7.62 -6.21
C PRO A 88 3.68 7.37 -6.87
N GLN A 89 3.64 7.33 -8.20
CA GLN A 89 2.44 6.97 -8.94
C GLN A 89 2.63 5.60 -9.61
N PHE A 90 2.02 4.58 -9.02
CA PHE A 90 2.04 3.20 -9.52
C PHE A 90 0.99 3.01 -10.62
N LEU A 91 1.33 3.43 -11.83
CA LEU A 91 0.46 3.29 -13.00
C LEU A 91 0.15 1.83 -13.33
N ASN A 92 -0.98 1.59 -14.00
CA ASN A 92 -1.28 0.31 -14.63
C ASN A 92 -1.26 0.41 -16.16
N GLU A 93 -1.42 -0.74 -16.83
CA GLU A 93 -1.42 -0.83 -18.29
C GLU A 93 -2.49 0.03 -18.96
N GLN A 94 -3.67 0.15 -18.34
CA GLN A 94 -4.76 0.97 -18.86
C GLN A 94 -4.43 2.46 -18.81
N ASP A 95 -3.69 2.91 -17.78
CA ASP A 95 -3.24 4.28 -17.68
C ASP A 95 -2.28 4.65 -18.81
N VAL A 96 -1.37 3.72 -19.14
CA VAL A 96 -0.41 3.89 -20.25
C VAL A 96 -1.12 3.96 -21.59
N THR A 97 -2.10 3.09 -21.83
CA THR A 97 -2.93 3.14 -23.05
C THR A 97 -3.76 4.42 -23.12
N ARG A 98 -4.41 4.81 -22.01
CA ARG A 98 -5.30 5.98 -21.96
C ARG A 98 -4.58 7.28 -22.25
N HIS A 99 -3.36 7.46 -21.72
CA HIS A 99 -2.60 8.70 -21.81
C HIS A 99 -1.49 8.66 -22.87
N THR A 100 -1.43 7.59 -23.68
CA THR A 100 -0.38 7.38 -24.70
C THR A 100 1.02 7.58 -24.12
N LEU A 101 1.26 6.95 -22.97
CA LEU A 101 2.51 7.11 -22.22
C LEU A 101 3.63 6.28 -22.83
N PRO A 102 4.89 6.72 -22.67
CA PRO A 102 6.01 6.05 -23.31
C PRO A 102 6.38 4.74 -22.57
N ASN A 103 6.95 3.79 -23.31
CA ASN A 103 7.12 2.40 -22.88
C ASN A 103 8.11 2.20 -21.72
N GLU A 104 9.00 3.15 -21.48
CA GLU A 104 9.93 3.15 -20.36
C GLU A 104 9.28 3.46 -19.01
N LEU A 105 8.02 3.93 -19.00
CA LEU A 105 7.31 4.15 -17.74
C LEU A 105 6.94 2.82 -17.09
N LEU A 106 7.34 2.70 -15.83
CA LEU A 106 6.94 1.61 -14.96
C LEU A 106 5.42 1.60 -14.83
N ARG A 107 4.86 0.42 -15.04
CA ARG A 107 3.43 0.13 -14.96
C ARG A 107 3.23 -1.31 -14.53
N TRP A 108 2.11 -1.60 -13.89
CA TRP A 108 1.77 -2.93 -13.41
C TRP A 108 0.49 -3.45 -14.05
N ARG A 109 0.31 -4.77 -14.01
CA ARG A 109 -0.97 -5.39 -14.39
C ARG A 109 -2.00 -5.05 -13.32
N GLY A 110 -3.06 -4.35 -13.70
CA GLY A 110 -4.15 -3.96 -12.78
C GLY A 110 -3.64 -3.41 -11.44
N ASN A 111 -3.94 -4.13 -10.36
CA ASN A 111 -3.54 -3.78 -8.98
C ASN A 111 -2.37 -4.60 -8.43
N ASP A 112 -1.58 -5.27 -9.29
CA ASP A 112 -0.46 -6.11 -8.85
C ASP A 112 0.62 -5.29 -8.11
N TRP A 113 0.73 -3.99 -8.40
CA TRP A 113 1.56 -3.06 -7.65
C TRP A 113 1.22 -3.04 -6.15
N MET A 114 -0.04 -3.28 -5.77
CA MET A 114 -0.47 -3.34 -4.36
C MET A 114 0.04 -4.58 -3.62
N ALA A 115 0.57 -5.56 -4.36
CA ALA A 115 1.05 -6.84 -3.86
C ALA A 115 2.56 -7.01 -4.07
N GLY A 116 3.30 -5.97 -4.46
CA GLY A 116 4.72 -6.13 -4.77
C GLY A 116 4.98 -6.81 -6.12
N GLY A 117 3.98 -6.87 -7.01
CA GLY A 117 4.09 -7.50 -8.32
C GLY A 117 5.18 -6.87 -9.19
N LEU A 118 5.60 -7.60 -10.22
CA LEU A 118 6.55 -7.10 -11.21
C LEU A 118 5.87 -6.14 -12.18
N SER A 119 6.54 -5.05 -12.53
CA SER A 119 6.09 -4.15 -13.58
C SER A 119 6.10 -4.86 -14.94
N THR A 120 5.18 -4.50 -15.84
CA THR A 120 5.07 -5.09 -17.19
C THR A 120 5.86 -4.30 -18.25
N GLY A 121 6.64 -3.30 -17.84
CA GLY A 121 7.63 -2.62 -18.68
C GLY A 121 8.80 -3.53 -19.10
N PRO A 122 9.71 -3.05 -19.97
CA PRO A 122 10.75 -3.87 -20.59
C PRO A 122 11.75 -4.48 -19.59
N ASN A 123 11.96 -3.83 -18.44
CA ASN A 123 12.83 -4.32 -17.37
C ASN A 123 11.98 -4.48 -16.09
N PRO A 124 11.37 -5.65 -15.86
CA PRO A 124 10.44 -5.85 -14.75
C PRO A 124 11.09 -5.60 -13.38
N VAL A 125 10.45 -4.76 -12.56
CA VAL A 125 10.84 -4.51 -11.17
C VAL A 125 9.63 -4.61 -10.25
N SER A 126 9.84 -5.07 -9.02
CA SER A 126 8.79 -5.08 -8.01
C SER A 126 8.40 -3.66 -7.62
N SER A 127 7.11 -3.39 -7.37
CA SER A 127 6.68 -2.12 -6.75
C SER A 127 7.32 -1.89 -5.38
N PHE A 128 7.71 -2.95 -4.66
CA PHE A 128 8.43 -2.84 -3.40
C PHE A 128 9.91 -2.48 -3.60
N GLN A 129 10.54 -2.92 -4.70
CA GLN A 129 11.89 -2.48 -5.05
C GLN A 129 11.95 -0.97 -5.32
N VAL A 130 10.89 -0.40 -5.90
CA VAL A 130 10.79 1.06 -6.08
C VAL A 130 10.84 1.80 -4.75
N LEU A 131 10.19 1.28 -3.70
CA LEU A 131 10.25 1.87 -2.37
C LEU A 131 11.65 1.73 -1.76
N ASP A 132 12.31 0.57 -1.93
CA ASP A 132 13.70 0.39 -1.52
C ASP A 132 14.62 1.42 -2.17
N ASP A 133 14.47 1.64 -3.49
CA ASP A 133 15.30 2.58 -4.24
C ASP A 133 15.06 4.04 -3.82
N ILE A 134 13.82 4.44 -3.52
CA ILE A 134 13.51 5.78 -3.01
C ILE A 134 14.13 5.96 -1.62
N VAL A 135 13.92 5.01 -0.71
CA VAL A 135 14.47 5.06 0.65
C VAL A 135 15.99 5.11 0.63
N ALA A 136 16.64 4.29 -0.21
CA ALA A 136 18.09 4.31 -0.39
C ALA A 136 18.58 5.67 -0.90
N ARG A 137 17.91 6.27 -1.88
CA ARG A 137 18.26 7.58 -2.44
C ARG A 137 18.18 8.69 -1.38
N VAL A 138 17.08 8.76 -0.63
CA VAL A 138 16.90 9.82 0.39
C VAL A 138 17.71 9.58 1.67
N SER A 139 18.26 8.38 1.82
CA SER A 139 19.19 8.03 2.91
C SER A 139 20.66 8.30 2.58
N ASP A 140 20.98 8.69 1.34
CA ASP A 140 22.33 9.05 0.94
C ASP A 140 22.74 10.39 1.59
N ARG A 141 23.65 10.35 2.56
CA ARG A 141 24.13 11.53 3.30
C ARG A 141 24.93 12.50 2.44
N GLN A 142 25.42 12.09 1.27
CA GLN A 142 26.08 13.02 0.34
C GLN A 142 25.05 13.90 -0.37
N GLN A 143 23.86 13.38 -0.64
CA GLN A 143 22.78 14.11 -1.30
C GLN A 143 21.82 14.75 -0.30
N PHE A 144 21.55 14.06 0.81
CA PHE A 144 20.57 14.42 1.83
C PHE A 144 21.19 14.37 3.24
N PRO A 145 22.15 15.28 3.53
CA PRO A 145 22.92 15.23 4.78
C PRO A 145 22.06 15.39 6.04
N GLU A 146 20.96 16.13 5.96
CA GLU A 146 20.12 16.50 7.11
C GLU A 146 18.93 15.56 7.36
N VAL A 147 18.66 14.59 6.46
CA VAL A 147 17.52 13.68 6.63
C VAL A 147 17.72 12.85 7.89
N LYS A 148 16.77 12.95 8.81
CA LYS A 148 16.76 12.23 10.09
C LYS A 148 15.56 11.29 10.22
N GLU A 149 14.52 11.51 9.42
CA GLU A 149 13.27 10.76 9.49
C GLU A 149 12.74 10.45 8.10
N ILE A 150 12.28 9.21 7.92
CA ILE A 150 11.55 8.76 6.73
C ILE A 150 10.21 8.23 7.23
N VAL A 151 9.12 8.74 6.67
CA VAL A 151 7.76 8.24 6.93
C VAL A 151 7.21 7.70 5.62
N ILE A 152 6.73 6.45 5.64
CA ILE A 152 6.03 5.84 4.50
C ILE A 152 4.58 5.64 4.91
N ALA A 153 3.71 6.48 4.36
CA ALA A 153 2.29 6.48 4.66
C ALA A 153 1.49 6.07 3.44
N GLY A 154 0.37 5.39 3.65
CA GLY A 154 -0.54 5.04 2.56
C GLY A 154 -1.95 4.86 3.06
N HIS A 155 -2.93 5.13 2.19
CA HIS A 155 -4.36 4.94 2.49
C HIS A 155 -4.97 3.92 1.54
N SER A 156 -5.92 3.11 2.01
CA SER A 156 -6.69 2.18 1.19
C SER A 156 -5.79 1.20 0.42
N GLY A 157 -5.72 1.29 -0.91
CA GLY A 157 -4.78 0.50 -1.71
C GLY A 157 -3.31 0.77 -1.37
N GLY A 158 -2.96 2.02 -1.09
CA GLY A 158 -1.63 2.45 -0.66
C GLY A 158 -1.26 1.86 0.70
N ALA A 159 -2.21 1.81 1.63
CA ALA A 159 -2.01 1.20 2.95
C ALA A 159 -1.70 -0.30 2.84
N GLN A 160 -2.34 -1.00 1.89
CA GLN A 160 -2.00 -2.40 1.63
C GLN A 160 -0.56 -2.55 1.12
N VAL A 161 -0.07 -1.61 0.31
CA VAL A 161 1.32 -1.58 -0.17
C VAL A 161 2.25 -1.38 1.02
N VAL A 162 1.99 -0.38 1.86
CA VAL A 162 2.79 -0.08 3.06
C VAL A 162 2.86 -1.29 3.99
N GLN A 163 1.72 -1.91 4.31
CA GLN A 163 1.66 -3.08 5.19
C GLN A 163 2.47 -4.25 4.66
N ARG A 164 2.31 -4.58 3.37
CA ARG A 164 2.98 -5.70 2.72
C ARG A 164 4.46 -5.44 2.47
N TYR A 165 4.82 -4.19 2.15
CA TYR A 165 6.20 -3.76 2.02
C TYR A 165 6.92 -3.86 3.36
N ALA A 166 6.33 -3.33 4.45
CA ALA A 166 6.90 -3.47 5.78
C ALA A 166 7.09 -4.96 6.17
N LEU A 167 6.21 -5.86 5.73
CA LEU A 167 6.34 -7.29 5.97
C LEU A 167 7.51 -7.91 5.20
N LEU A 168 7.65 -7.63 3.90
CA LEU A 168 8.62 -8.31 3.04
C LEU A 168 9.99 -7.62 2.95
N ALA A 169 10.08 -6.34 3.27
CA ALA A 169 11.32 -5.59 3.10
C ALA A 169 12.41 -6.10 4.04
N ARG A 170 13.65 -6.07 3.56
CA ARG A 170 14.78 -6.72 4.25
C ARG A 170 15.42 -5.89 5.36
N GLY A 171 15.03 -4.62 5.51
CA GLY A 171 15.46 -3.80 6.65
C GLY A 171 16.92 -3.33 6.59
N GLN A 172 17.53 -3.22 5.41
CA GLN A 172 18.87 -2.64 5.28
C GLN A 172 18.79 -1.11 5.11
N TYR A 173 18.05 -0.45 6.01
CA TYR A 173 17.88 0.98 5.94
C TYR A 173 18.94 1.68 6.78
N ARG A 174 19.53 2.73 6.22
CA ARG A 174 20.39 3.62 7.01
C ARG A 174 19.58 4.48 7.97
N ILE A 175 18.35 4.80 7.59
CA ILE A 175 17.35 5.51 8.39
C ILE A 175 16.12 4.63 8.38
N GLU A 176 15.79 4.02 9.52
CA GLU A 176 14.63 3.15 9.64
C GLU A 176 13.34 3.95 9.38
N PRO A 177 12.50 3.55 8.41
CA PRO A 177 11.26 4.25 8.16
C PRO A 177 10.21 3.95 9.23
N ARG A 178 9.41 4.95 9.58
CA ARG A 178 8.10 4.75 10.19
C ARG A 178 7.07 4.41 9.11
N PHE A 179 6.21 3.44 9.38
CA PHE A 179 5.13 3.04 8.48
C PHE A 179 3.77 3.48 9.02
N VAL A 180 2.98 4.19 8.21
CA VAL A 180 1.60 4.59 8.57
C VAL A 180 0.62 3.91 7.61
N ILE A 181 -0.16 2.98 8.15
CA ILE A 181 -1.05 2.10 7.39
C ILE A 181 -2.49 2.54 7.65
N ALA A 182 -3.07 3.33 6.73
CA ALA A 182 -4.39 3.93 6.92
C ALA A 182 -5.52 3.18 6.17
N ASN A 183 -6.47 2.60 6.89
CA ASN A 183 -7.65 1.94 6.31
C ASN A 183 -7.38 0.96 5.15
N PRO A 184 -6.41 0.01 5.24
CA PRO A 184 -6.24 -0.98 4.18
C PRO A 184 -7.46 -1.89 4.12
N SER A 185 -7.76 -2.37 2.92
CA SER A 185 -8.89 -3.29 2.75
C SER A 185 -8.57 -4.73 3.19
N SER A 186 -7.31 -5.09 3.40
CA SER A 186 -6.90 -6.43 3.78
C SER A 186 -5.46 -6.39 4.29
N TYR A 187 -5.10 -7.34 5.13
CA TYR A 187 -3.78 -7.51 5.71
C TYR A 187 -3.18 -8.85 5.28
N ALA A 188 -1.85 -8.92 5.20
CA ALA A 188 -1.12 -10.18 5.12
C ALA A 188 -0.84 -10.71 6.52
N TYR A 189 -1.41 -11.87 6.86
CA TYR A 189 -1.17 -12.59 8.12
C TYR A 189 0.07 -13.49 8.02
N PHE A 190 0.74 -13.77 9.15
CA PHE A 190 1.96 -14.59 9.14
C PHE A 190 1.69 -16.08 8.92
N ASP A 191 0.49 -16.52 9.26
CA ASP A 191 0.04 -17.91 9.15
C ASP A 191 -1.42 -18.00 8.73
N ALA A 192 -1.97 -19.21 8.81
CA ALA A 192 -3.34 -19.52 8.40
C ALA A 192 -4.42 -19.09 9.42
N GLN A 193 -4.08 -18.46 10.55
CA GLN A 193 -5.10 -18.03 11.51
C GLN A 193 -5.94 -16.89 10.93
N ARG A 194 -7.27 -16.98 11.05
CA ARG A 194 -8.19 -15.93 10.62
C ARG A 194 -9.20 -15.61 11.72
N PRO A 195 -9.58 -14.33 11.88
CA PRO A 195 -10.51 -13.93 12.93
C PRO A 195 -11.96 -14.34 12.64
N MET A 196 -12.34 -14.49 11.36
CA MET A 196 -13.69 -14.93 10.98
C MET A 196 -13.71 -16.43 10.74
N ALA A 197 -14.78 -17.10 11.16
CA ALA A 197 -15.05 -18.48 10.79
C ALA A 197 -15.35 -18.58 9.29
N PHE A 198 -14.75 -19.57 8.62
CA PHE A 198 -14.92 -19.82 7.19
C PHE A 198 -14.57 -21.28 6.87
N ASP A 199 -15.01 -21.76 5.71
CA ASP A 199 -14.58 -23.05 5.17
C ASP A 199 -13.38 -22.85 4.22
N ALA A 200 -12.23 -23.42 4.59
CA ALA A 200 -11.00 -23.33 3.79
C ALA A 200 -11.15 -23.99 2.41
N ALA A 201 -12.02 -25.00 2.25
CA ALA A 201 -12.27 -25.61 0.95
C ALA A 201 -13.00 -24.65 0.00
N SER A 202 -13.87 -23.79 0.55
CA SER A 202 -14.58 -22.75 -0.20
C SER A 202 -13.72 -21.52 -0.53
N CYS A 203 -12.60 -21.33 0.17
CA CYS A 203 -11.70 -20.19 -0.01
C CYS A 203 -10.21 -20.61 0.01
N PRO A 204 -9.74 -21.41 -0.97
CA PRO A 204 -8.40 -22.00 -0.94
C PRO A 204 -7.26 -20.98 -1.04
N GLY A 205 -7.55 -19.76 -1.52
CA GLY A 205 -6.58 -18.66 -1.64
C GLY A 205 -6.31 -17.89 -0.36
N PHE A 206 -7.05 -18.14 0.73
CA PHE A 206 -7.05 -17.27 1.92
C PHE A 206 -5.67 -17.05 2.54
N ASN A 207 -4.76 -18.03 2.40
CA ASN A 207 -3.40 -17.95 2.95
C ASN A 207 -2.29 -17.76 1.89
N ARG A 208 -2.67 -17.63 0.61
CA ARG A 208 -1.74 -17.24 -0.45
C ARG A 208 -1.43 -15.76 -0.35
N TRP A 209 -0.28 -15.38 -0.88
CA TRP A 209 0.04 -13.99 -1.11
C TRP A 209 -1.08 -13.40 -1.98
N LYS A 210 -1.76 -12.34 -1.55
CA LYS A 210 -1.32 -11.25 -0.68
C LYS A 210 -2.06 -11.14 0.67
N TYR A 211 -2.66 -12.23 1.13
CA TYR A 211 -3.43 -12.35 2.38
C TYR A 211 -2.74 -13.21 3.46
N GLY A 212 -1.83 -14.08 3.04
CA GLY A 212 -0.92 -14.84 3.90
C GLY A 212 0.46 -14.98 3.25
N LEU A 213 1.28 -15.92 3.76
CA LEU A 213 2.68 -16.09 3.34
C LEU A 213 2.95 -17.31 2.44
N GLN A 214 1.92 -17.94 1.86
CA GLN A 214 2.12 -18.93 0.80
C GLN A 214 2.34 -18.23 -0.54
N ASP A 215 3.13 -18.82 -1.44
CA ASP A 215 3.38 -18.29 -2.79
C ASP A 215 3.90 -16.83 -2.81
N LEU A 216 4.85 -16.51 -1.92
CA LEU A 216 5.45 -15.18 -1.81
C LEU A 216 6.03 -14.68 -3.14
N PRO A 217 5.97 -13.36 -3.41
CA PRO A 217 6.49 -12.80 -4.65
C PRO A 217 8.02 -12.91 -4.69
N ALA A 218 8.61 -12.88 -5.89
CA ALA A 218 10.06 -12.94 -6.09
C ALA A 218 10.83 -11.91 -5.23
N TYR A 219 10.22 -10.75 -4.95
CA TYR A 219 10.75 -9.73 -4.05
C TYR A 219 11.11 -10.26 -2.65
N ALA A 220 10.30 -11.16 -2.08
CA ALA A 220 10.58 -11.76 -0.78
C ALA A 220 11.90 -12.53 -0.78
N GLY A 221 12.32 -13.04 -1.94
CA GLY A 221 13.59 -13.71 -2.21
C GLY A 221 13.91 -14.82 -1.22
N GLY A 222 12.93 -15.68 -0.95
CA GLY A 222 13.10 -16.90 -0.15
C GLY A 222 13.12 -16.70 1.37
N GLN A 223 12.79 -15.51 1.88
CA GLN A 223 12.63 -15.29 3.33
C GLN A 223 11.59 -16.24 3.94
N THR A 224 11.90 -16.81 5.09
CA THR A 224 10.99 -17.71 5.81
C THR A 224 9.91 -16.90 6.54
N PRO A 225 8.70 -17.46 6.75
CA PRO A 225 7.64 -16.83 7.54
C PRO A 225 8.13 -16.33 8.92
N ALA A 226 8.91 -17.14 9.64
CA ALA A 226 9.45 -16.77 10.94
C ALA A 226 10.37 -15.54 10.88
N ARG A 227 11.21 -15.43 9.84
CA ARG A 227 12.09 -14.26 9.67
C ARG A 227 11.31 -13.01 9.29
N LEU A 228 10.27 -13.16 8.46
CA LEU A 228 9.39 -12.05 8.09
C LEU A 228 8.65 -11.51 9.31
N GLU A 229 8.08 -12.39 10.13
CA GLU A 229 7.43 -12.06 11.39
C GLU A 229 8.41 -11.37 12.37
N GLU A 230 9.59 -11.96 12.61
CA GLU A 230 10.62 -11.41 13.50
C GLU A 230 11.06 -9.99 13.10
N ASN A 231 11.15 -9.72 11.80
CA ASN A 231 11.50 -8.39 11.30
C ASN A 231 10.32 -7.42 11.42
N TYR A 232 9.10 -7.87 11.08
CA TYR A 232 7.92 -7.00 11.06
C TYR A 232 7.60 -6.41 12.43
N VAL A 233 7.66 -7.23 13.48
CA VAL A 233 7.25 -6.84 14.85
C VAL A 233 8.16 -5.77 15.48
N LYS A 234 9.39 -5.64 14.97
CA LYS A 234 10.37 -4.64 15.42
C LYS A 234 10.19 -3.28 14.74
N ARG A 235 9.46 -3.20 13.62
CA ARG A 235 9.27 -1.97 12.85
C ARG A 235 8.38 -0.99 13.59
N ASP A 236 8.68 0.30 13.44
CA ASP A 236 7.79 1.40 13.86
C ASP A 236 6.59 1.46 12.91
N ILE A 237 5.46 0.91 13.33
CA ILE A 237 4.22 0.84 12.52
C ILE A 237 3.07 1.46 13.29
N VAL A 238 2.34 2.36 12.63
CA VAL A 238 1.06 2.86 13.11
C VAL A 238 -0.06 2.41 12.17
N TYR A 239 -1.03 1.68 12.70
CA TYR A 239 -2.31 1.40 12.05
C TYR A 239 -3.27 2.54 12.36
N LEU A 240 -3.58 3.36 11.35
CA LEU A 240 -4.46 4.51 11.49
C LEU A 240 -5.83 4.13 10.94
N LEU A 241 -6.85 4.01 11.79
CA LEU A 241 -8.16 3.46 11.41
C LEU A 241 -9.27 4.50 11.57
N GLY A 242 -10.01 4.80 10.50
CA GLY A 242 -11.16 5.70 10.58
C GLY A 242 -12.32 5.04 11.31
N GLN A 243 -12.85 5.69 12.35
CA GLN A 243 -13.96 5.15 13.14
C GLN A 243 -15.25 4.89 12.35
N GLN A 244 -15.40 5.57 11.21
CA GLN A 244 -16.57 5.46 10.32
C GLN A 244 -16.27 4.61 9.06
N ASP A 245 -15.12 3.94 8.97
CA ASP A 245 -14.80 3.01 7.86
C ASP A 245 -15.43 1.62 8.12
N ILE A 246 -16.75 1.64 8.25
CA ILE A 246 -17.59 0.53 8.74
C ILE A 246 -18.59 0.00 7.70
N ASP A 247 -18.55 0.51 6.47
CA ASP A 247 -19.47 0.10 5.40
C ASP A 247 -19.00 -1.21 4.73
N PRO A 248 -19.69 -2.34 4.93
CA PRO A 248 -19.35 -3.61 4.27
C PRO A 248 -19.64 -3.59 2.76
N GLU A 249 -20.50 -2.67 2.31
CA GLU A 249 -20.88 -2.56 0.91
C GLU A 249 -20.05 -1.54 0.12
N HIS A 250 -19.10 -0.88 0.77
CA HIS A 250 -18.27 0.15 0.16
C HIS A 250 -17.64 -0.33 -1.16
N PRO A 251 -17.75 0.43 -2.27
CA PRO A 251 -17.38 -0.04 -3.62
C PRO A 251 -15.88 -0.28 -3.84
N ALA A 252 -15.05 0.32 -2.98
CA ALA A 252 -13.60 0.06 -2.95
C ALA A 252 -13.17 -1.00 -1.92
N LEU A 253 -14.11 -1.67 -1.25
CA LEU A 253 -13.78 -2.75 -0.30
C LEU A 253 -13.45 -4.02 -1.09
N ASP A 254 -12.40 -4.70 -0.65
CA ASP A 254 -12.10 -6.05 -1.05
C ASP A 254 -13.15 -7.01 -0.45
N LYS A 255 -14.05 -7.46 -1.32
CA LYS A 255 -15.14 -8.39 -1.00
C LYS A 255 -14.79 -9.83 -1.42
N GLY A 256 -13.54 -10.11 -1.82
CA GLY A 256 -13.09 -11.48 -2.08
C GLY A 256 -13.15 -12.33 -0.81
N CYS A 257 -13.35 -13.65 -0.97
CA CYS A 257 -13.49 -14.55 0.17
C CYS A 257 -12.29 -14.47 1.11
N GLU A 258 -11.08 -14.28 0.55
CA GLU A 258 -9.83 -14.22 1.30
C GLU A 258 -9.82 -13.01 2.24
N ALA A 259 -10.30 -11.86 1.78
CA ALA A 259 -10.41 -10.65 2.60
C ALA A 259 -11.57 -10.74 3.60
N GLN A 260 -12.67 -11.42 3.24
CA GLN A 260 -13.80 -11.64 4.15
C GLN A 260 -13.44 -12.52 5.35
N THR A 261 -12.45 -13.41 5.23
CA THR A 261 -11.91 -14.15 6.39
C THR A 261 -11.33 -13.22 7.48
N GLN A 262 -11.06 -11.95 7.15
CA GLN A 262 -10.46 -10.96 8.03
C GLN A 262 -11.48 -10.02 8.68
N GLY A 263 -12.75 -10.04 8.26
CA GLY A 263 -13.81 -9.17 8.79
C GLY A 263 -14.69 -8.53 7.72
N ALA A 264 -15.84 -7.99 8.12
CA ALA A 264 -16.84 -7.41 7.21
C ALA A 264 -16.45 -6.06 6.60
N TYR A 265 -15.68 -5.22 7.32
CA TYR A 265 -15.29 -3.88 6.91
C TYR A 265 -13.90 -3.51 7.44
N ARG A 266 -13.32 -2.38 7.00
CA ARG A 266 -11.90 -2.07 7.19
C ARG A 266 -11.52 -1.81 8.64
N LEU A 267 -12.34 -1.06 9.39
CA LEU A 267 -12.09 -0.84 10.81
C LEU A 267 -11.95 -2.16 11.56
N LEU A 268 -12.91 -3.08 11.40
CA LEU A 268 -12.88 -4.40 12.03
C LEU A 268 -11.67 -5.24 11.61
N ARG A 269 -11.31 -5.23 10.31
CA ARG A 269 -10.12 -5.92 9.79
C ARG A 269 -8.84 -5.42 10.46
N GLY A 270 -8.73 -4.10 10.69
CA GLY A 270 -7.59 -3.48 11.35
C GLY A 270 -7.46 -3.88 12.82
N HIS A 271 -8.56 -3.84 13.58
CA HIS A 271 -8.57 -4.32 14.97
C HIS A 271 -8.18 -5.79 15.06
N PHE A 272 -8.80 -6.66 14.24
CA PHE A 272 -8.49 -8.08 14.28
C PHE A 272 -7.04 -8.40 13.91
N PHE A 273 -6.46 -7.66 12.96
CA PHE A 273 -5.05 -7.83 12.63
C PHE A 273 -4.14 -7.38 13.79
N PHE A 274 -4.45 -6.25 14.44
CA PHE A 274 -3.67 -5.79 15.59
C PHE A 274 -3.81 -6.71 16.81
N ASP A 275 -5.01 -7.24 17.07
CA ASP A 275 -5.26 -8.25 18.11
C ASP A 275 -4.55 -9.58 17.82
N TYR A 276 -4.39 -9.92 16.53
CA TYR A 276 -3.58 -11.06 16.12
C TYR A 276 -2.10 -10.84 16.46
N LEU A 277 -1.55 -9.65 16.15
CA LEU A 277 -0.15 -9.32 16.45
C LEU A 277 0.11 -9.30 17.96
N THR A 278 -0.72 -8.61 18.74
CA THR A 278 -0.54 -8.46 20.20
C THR A 278 -0.68 -9.79 20.95
N ARG A 279 -1.56 -10.70 20.52
CA ARG A 279 -1.65 -12.05 21.10
C ARG A 279 -0.45 -12.93 20.78
N ARG A 280 0.16 -12.76 19.60
CA ARG A 280 1.35 -13.52 19.19
C ARG A 280 2.64 -13.01 19.83
N HIS A 281 2.69 -11.72 20.13
CA HIS A 281 3.84 -11.04 20.72
C HIS A 281 3.48 -10.36 22.04
N PRO A 282 3.10 -11.14 23.08
CA PRO A 282 2.75 -10.60 24.39
C PRO A 282 3.91 -9.89 25.09
N GLU A 283 5.16 -10.14 24.66
CA GLU A 283 6.37 -9.44 25.11
C GLU A 283 6.42 -7.97 24.67
N GLY A 284 5.60 -7.58 23.69
CA GLY A 284 5.47 -6.21 23.20
C GLY A 284 5.77 -6.08 21.71
N LEU A 285 5.25 -5.00 21.13
CA LEU A 285 5.43 -4.61 19.73
C LEU A 285 5.90 -3.16 19.68
N ASN A 286 6.71 -2.80 18.67
CA ASN A 286 7.00 -1.39 18.37
C ASN A 286 5.90 -0.77 17.48
N GLN A 287 4.64 -1.11 17.76
CA GLN A 287 3.52 -0.83 16.87
C GLN A 287 2.32 -0.30 17.64
N GLN A 288 1.53 0.55 16.98
CA GLN A 288 0.38 1.22 17.58
C GLN A 288 -0.85 1.13 16.68
N LEU A 289 -2.02 1.02 17.27
CA LEU A 289 -3.30 1.23 16.60
C LEU A 289 -3.91 2.52 17.13
N ILE A 290 -4.26 3.42 16.21
CA ILE A 290 -4.88 4.71 16.53
C ILE A 290 -6.14 4.84 15.67
N GLU A 291 -7.27 5.05 16.32
CA GLU A 291 -8.52 5.37 15.64
C GLU A 291 -8.65 6.87 15.39
N VAL A 292 -9.20 7.25 14.25
CA VAL A 292 -9.46 8.65 13.86
C VAL A 292 -10.95 8.95 14.03
N PRO A 293 -11.34 9.77 15.02
CA PRO A 293 -12.74 10.06 15.29
C PRO A 293 -13.46 10.72 14.11
N GLY A 294 -14.66 10.23 13.80
CA GLY A 294 -15.54 10.82 12.78
C GLY A 294 -15.11 10.64 11.31
N VAL A 295 -13.95 10.03 11.04
CA VAL A 295 -13.45 9.83 9.67
C VAL A 295 -13.77 8.43 9.17
N GLY A 296 -14.22 8.33 7.92
CA GLY A 296 -14.51 7.06 7.23
C GLY A 296 -13.40 6.66 6.25
N HIS A 297 -13.79 6.19 5.05
CA HIS A 297 -12.85 5.82 4.00
C HIS A 297 -12.32 7.03 3.19
N ASP A 298 -11.80 8.05 3.89
CA ASP A 298 -11.37 9.33 3.32
C ASP A 298 -9.87 9.57 3.58
N GLY A 299 -9.06 9.51 2.52
CA GLY A 299 -7.61 9.72 2.65
C GLY A 299 -7.22 11.12 3.12
N ASP A 300 -7.95 12.18 2.73
CA ASP A 300 -7.64 13.54 3.18
C ASP A 300 -8.01 13.72 4.66
N GLY A 301 -9.19 13.22 5.04
CA GLY A 301 -9.66 13.21 6.41
C GLY A 301 -8.72 12.44 7.34
N MET A 302 -8.19 11.29 6.89
CA MET A 302 -7.25 10.50 7.69
C MET A 302 -5.95 11.26 7.97
N PHE A 303 -5.30 11.83 6.94
CA PHE A 303 -3.97 12.43 7.10
C PHE A 303 -3.97 13.88 7.60
N ASN A 304 -5.09 14.59 7.49
CA ASN A 304 -5.24 15.95 8.03
C ASN A 304 -6.01 15.99 9.37
N SER A 305 -6.37 14.84 9.93
CA SER A 305 -6.88 14.73 11.30
C SER A 305 -5.79 15.00 12.34
N PRO A 306 -6.13 15.36 13.59
CA PRO A 306 -5.14 15.48 14.67
C PRO A 306 -4.25 14.24 14.82
N GLU A 307 -4.84 13.04 14.75
CA GLU A 307 -4.14 11.77 14.82
C GLU A 307 -3.21 11.57 13.60
N GLY A 308 -3.68 11.93 12.40
CA GLY A 308 -2.90 11.91 11.16
C GLY A 308 -1.67 12.81 11.24
N LEU A 309 -1.85 14.06 11.67
CA LEU A 309 -0.74 15.01 11.84
C LEU A 309 0.28 14.48 12.85
N LYS A 310 -0.19 13.93 13.96
CA LYS A 310 0.67 13.34 14.99
C LYS A 310 1.55 12.22 14.47
N VAL A 311 0.97 11.27 13.72
CA VAL A 311 1.71 10.09 13.28
C VAL A 311 2.67 10.40 12.13
N LEU A 312 2.35 11.39 11.30
CA LEU A 312 3.19 11.83 10.17
C LEU A 312 4.32 12.78 10.59
N PHE A 313 4.11 13.59 11.63
CA PHE A 313 5.01 14.71 11.94
C PHE A 313 5.50 14.78 13.40
N GLY A 314 4.92 13.98 14.30
CA GLY A 314 5.30 13.89 15.71
C GLY A 314 4.73 15.00 16.62
N GLN A 315 3.64 15.67 16.22
CA GLN A 315 2.98 16.73 17.00
C GLN A 315 1.78 16.25 17.80
#